data_AF-A0A4R2BK03-F1
#
_entry.id   AF-A0A4R2BK03-F1
#
_cell.length_a   1.000
_cell.length_b   1.000
_cell.length_c   1.000
_cell.angle_alpha   90.00
_cell.angle_beta   90.00
_cell.angle_gamma   90.00
#
_symmetry.space_group_name_H-M   'P 1'
#
loop_
_entity.id
_entity.type
_entity.pdbx_description
1 polymer ?
#
loop_
_entity_poly.entity_id
_entity_poly.type
_entity_poly.pdbx_seq_one_letter_code
_entity_poly.pdbx_strand_id
1 'polypeptide(L)'
;MKAFLLFRDRDFDPEQRLPPNADDLVQDLELATLLDTMADGDHFVREVAGQTLLASLTGVDDIRYRQAVLSDCLRQPAVVRELYGTAVEAIEREWKAYRYFRSPDGILYSSAEVLELLMTSLASLRVISDTSAKLFESGGFSTFSEMIATDLDDEYFRTVEDHLQRLRFRQGVLVSAGLGVGNAGVDYVLRRPHDNRQTLLQRVFRAETDSYSLQIDDHDESGTQALSELRERGINLVANAIAQSTDHIIGFFRPLRAELAFYVGCLNLHERLSAKAEPLCFPVPAEPRSSQLSATDLYDPSLSLTLRERAIGNDLAADGKSLVVITGANQGRQVHASPRGRRGPTDDAGRNVHPCLLPPRQRLRRPLHALPPRRGRDDEQRQAR
;
A
#
# COMPACT_ATOMS: atom_id res chain seq x y z
N MET A 1 1.77 11.42 8.11
CA MET A 1 1.14 10.13 7.74
C MET A 1 2.11 9.17 7.04
N LYS A 2 2.22 7.92 7.52
CA LYS A 2 2.97 6.79 6.96
C LYS A 2 2.19 5.49 7.21
N ALA A 3 1.99 4.66 6.18
CA ALA A 3 1.06 3.52 6.24
C ALA A 3 1.58 2.37 7.13
N PHE A 4 2.83 1.95 6.92
CA PHE A 4 3.52 0.90 7.71
C PHE A 4 2.75 -0.42 7.82
N LEU A 5 1.97 -0.79 6.82
CA LEU A 5 1.30 -2.09 6.73
C LEU A 5 2.28 -3.20 6.30
N LEU A 6 3.24 -2.92 5.40
CA LEU A 6 4.15 -3.94 4.89
C LEU A 6 5.42 -4.12 5.74
N PHE A 7 5.88 -3.03 6.36
CA PHE A 7 7.01 -2.97 7.29
C PHE A 7 6.64 -2.07 8.47
N ARG A 8 7.19 -2.35 9.65
CA ARG A 8 6.83 -1.66 10.90
C ARG A 8 7.40 -0.25 11.05
N ASP A 9 8.52 0.03 10.38
CA ASP A 9 9.39 1.18 10.65
C ASP A 9 9.92 1.87 9.39
N ARG A 10 9.43 1.48 8.21
CA ARG A 10 9.85 2.05 6.93
C ARG A 10 8.79 1.91 5.85
N ASP A 11 8.83 2.78 4.85
CA ASP A 11 8.00 2.67 3.65
C ASP A 11 8.51 1.56 2.73
N PHE A 12 7.64 1.06 1.85
CA PHE A 12 8.05 0.22 0.73
C PHE A 12 8.93 0.98 -0.27
N ASP A 13 10.06 0.38 -0.64
CA ASP A 13 10.98 0.90 -1.64
C ASP A 13 10.87 0.09 -2.95
N PRO A 14 10.21 0.63 -4.00
CA PRO A 14 10.09 -0.04 -5.29
C PRO A 14 11.44 -0.17 -6.02
N GLU A 15 12.43 0.64 -5.67
CA GLU A 15 13.76 0.64 -6.29
C GLU A 15 14.79 -0.17 -5.48
N GLN A 16 14.35 -0.85 -4.42
CA GLN A 16 15.23 -1.66 -3.58
C GLN A 16 15.98 -2.67 -4.44
N ARG A 17 17.31 -2.71 -4.25
CA ARG A 17 18.15 -3.64 -4.99
C ARG A 17 17.81 -5.09 -4.66
N LEU A 18 17.45 -5.84 -5.69
CA LEU A 18 17.16 -7.28 -5.62
C LEU A 18 18.45 -8.11 -5.49
N PRO A 19 18.36 -9.36 -4.96
CA PRO A 19 19.49 -10.25 -4.91
C PRO A 19 20.02 -10.57 -6.32
N PRO A 20 21.32 -10.85 -6.49
CA PRO A 20 21.94 -11.06 -7.79
C PRO A 20 21.39 -12.28 -8.55
N ASN A 21 20.80 -13.24 -7.84
CA ASN A 21 20.18 -14.44 -8.39
C ASN A 21 18.65 -14.31 -8.53
N ALA A 22 18.11 -13.08 -8.61
CA ALA A 22 16.66 -12.86 -8.71
C ALA A 22 16.04 -13.55 -9.94
N ASP A 23 16.68 -13.47 -11.10
CA ASP A 23 16.19 -14.12 -12.33
C ASP A 23 16.16 -15.65 -12.19
N ASP A 24 17.20 -16.23 -11.60
CA ASP A 24 17.26 -17.67 -11.30
C ASP A 24 16.14 -18.07 -10.33
N LEU A 25 15.84 -17.25 -9.30
CA LEU A 25 14.74 -17.51 -8.37
C LEU A 25 13.37 -17.44 -9.06
N VAL A 26 13.16 -16.46 -9.94
CA VAL A 26 11.92 -16.33 -10.70
C VAL A 26 11.70 -17.56 -11.59
N GLN A 27 12.76 -18.04 -12.25
CA GLN A 27 12.70 -19.22 -13.09
C GLN A 27 12.52 -20.51 -12.29
N ASP A 28 13.37 -20.74 -11.28
CA ASP A 28 13.43 -21.99 -10.52
C ASP A 28 12.17 -22.23 -9.66
N LEU A 29 11.55 -21.16 -9.16
CA LEU A 29 10.31 -21.23 -8.36
C LEU A 29 9.05 -20.95 -9.20
N GLU A 30 9.19 -20.86 -10.53
CA GLU A 30 8.12 -20.51 -11.48
C GLU A 30 7.27 -19.32 -11.00
N LEU A 31 7.92 -18.27 -10.48
CA LEU A 31 7.21 -17.16 -9.82
C LEU A 31 6.31 -16.39 -10.78
N ALA A 32 6.54 -16.47 -12.10
CA ALA A 32 5.71 -15.79 -13.09
C ALA A 32 4.22 -16.16 -12.93
N THR A 33 3.89 -17.45 -12.85
CA THR A 33 2.52 -17.97 -12.68
C THR A 33 1.89 -17.49 -11.37
N LEU A 34 2.66 -17.53 -10.29
CA LEU A 34 2.21 -17.07 -8.98
C LEU A 34 1.93 -15.56 -8.99
N LEU A 35 2.85 -14.78 -9.54
CA LEU A 35 2.73 -13.32 -9.65
C LEU A 35 1.57 -12.92 -10.57
N ASP A 36 1.29 -13.68 -11.64
CA ASP A 36 0.17 -13.39 -12.56
C ASP A 36 -1.16 -13.68 -11.86
N THR A 37 -1.19 -14.71 -11.03
CA THR A 37 -2.35 -15.05 -10.19
C THR A 37 -2.58 -14.01 -9.09
N MET A 38 -1.51 -13.51 -8.45
CA MET A 38 -1.62 -12.40 -7.50
C MET A 38 -2.13 -11.13 -8.18
N ALA A 39 -1.63 -10.82 -9.36
CA ALA A 39 -2.00 -9.62 -10.11
C ALA A 39 -3.48 -9.59 -10.49
N ASP A 40 -4.05 -10.73 -10.91
CA ASP A 40 -5.41 -10.83 -11.48
C ASP A 40 -5.67 -9.76 -12.56
N GLY A 41 -4.64 -9.44 -13.35
CA GLY A 41 -4.65 -8.41 -14.39
C GLY A 41 -4.15 -7.02 -13.98
N ASP A 42 -3.95 -6.75 -12.69
CA ASP A 42 -3.36 -5.48 -12.21
C ASP A 42 -1.83 -5.52 -12.28
N HIS A 43 -1.26 -4.77 -13.24
CA HIS A 43 0.19 -4.68 -13.44
C HIS A 43 0.94 -4.14 -12.22
N PHE A 44 0.37 -3.17 -11.50
CA PHE A 44 1.01 -2.58 -10.34
C PHE A 44 1.09 -3.58 -9.19
N VAL A 45 0.03 -4.38 -8.98
CA VAL A 45 0.06 -5.50 -8.03
C VAL A 45 1.14 -6.51 -8.40
N ARG A 46 1.28 -6.85 -9.69
CA ARG A 46 2.34 -7.76 -10.17
C ARG A 46 3.74 -7.26 -9.79
N GLU A 47 4.03 -5.99 -10.08
CA GLU A 47 5.34 -5.36 -9.80
C GLU A 47 5.65 -5.35 -8.30
N VAL A 48 4.71 -4.87 -7.49
CA VAL A 48 4.88 -4.81 -6.03
C VAL A 48 5.06 -6.21 -5.44
N ALA A 49 4.26 -7.19 -5.88
CA ALA A 49 4.37 -8.56 -5.41
C ALA A 49 5.74 -9.17 -5.77
N GLY A 50 6.20 -8.97 -7.00
CA GLY A 50 7.52 -9.43 -7.45
C GLY A 50 8.64 -8.85 -6.61
N GLN A 51 8.65 -7.52 -6.46
CA GLN A 51 9.63 -6.81 -5.65
C GLN A 51 9.62 -7.29 -4.18
N THR A 52 8.44 -7.46 -3.59
CA THR A 52 8.30 -7.86 -2.18
C THR A 52 8.74 -9.31 -1.93
N LEU A 53 8.44 -10.24 -2.85
CA LEU A 53 8.84 -11.64 -2.72
C LEU A 53 10.35 -11.81 -2.91
N LEU A 54 10.93 -11.13 -3.90
CA LEU A 54 12.37 -11.20 -4.19
C LEU A 54 13.21 -10.45 -3.14
N ALA A 55 12.68 -9.38 -2.55
CA ALA A 55 13.25 -8.70 -1.38
C ALA A 55 12.83 -9.37 -0.06
N SER A 56 13.14 -10.66 0.07
CA SER A 56 12.70 -11.52 1.18
C SER A 56 13.11 -11.00 2.57
N LEU A 57 12.22 -11.17 3.55
CA LEU A 57 12.48 -10.91 4.97
C LEU A 57 13.28 -12.05 5.62
N THR A 58 14.16 -11.69 6.55
CA THR A 58 14.95 -12.64 7.35
C THR A 58 14.68 -12.52 8.85
N GLY A 59 14.18 -11.37 9.32
CA GLY A 59 13.84 -11.14 10.72
C GLY A 59 12.53 -11.82 11.12
N VAL A 60 12.55 -12.59 12.22
CA VAL A 60 11.37 -13.31 12.73
C VAL A 60 10.22 -12.35 13.05
N ASP A 61 10.53 -11.22 13.70
CA ASP A 61 9.52 -10.23 14.07
C ASP A 61 8.91 -9.52 12.86
N ASP A 62 9.71 -9.21 11.84
CA ASP A 62 9.22 -8.58 10.60
C ASP A 62 8.30 -9.54 9.82
N ILE A 63 8.65 -10.82 9.79
CA ILE A 63 7.81 -11.85 9.17
C ILE A 63 6.48 -11.97 9.94
N ARG A 64 6.53 -12.06 11.28
CA ARG A 64 5.33 -12.13 12.13
C ARG A 64 4.44 -10.90 11.98
N TYR A 65 5.04 -9.72 11.87
CA TYR A 65 4.34 -8.47 11.64
C TYR A 65 3.53 -8.53 10.33
N ARG A 66 4.20 -8.87 9.22
CA ARG A 66 3.55 -8.99 7.92
C ARG A 66 2.48 -10.09 7.90
N GLN A 67 2.71 -11.21 8.59
CA GLN A 67 1.72 -12.28 8.72
C GLN A 67 0.48 -11.83 9.50
N ALA A 68 0.64 -11.04 10.57
CA ALA A 68 -0.49 -10.51 11.34
C ALA A 68 -1.35 -9.58 10.49
N VAL A 69 -0.73 -8.68 9.73
CA VAL A 69 -1.45 -7.79 8.79
C VAL A 69 -2.15 -8.61 7.70
N LEU A 70 -1.48 -9.60 7.10
CA LEU A 70 -2.12 -10.49 6.12
C LEU A 70 -3.30 -11.28 6.71
N SER A 71 -3.22 -11.72 7.98
CA SER A 71 -4.32 -12.40 8.66
C SER A 71 -5.55 -11.50 8.76
N ASP A 72 -5.36 -10.24 9.07
CA ASP A 72 -6.43 -9.25 9.05
C ASP A 72 -7.00 -9.02 7.65
N CYS A 73 -6.14 -8.91 6.63
CA CYS A 73 -6.58 -8.80 5.24
C CYS A 73 -7.47 -9.97 4.83
N LEU A 74 -7.09 -11.20 5.19
CA LEU A 74 -7.87 -12.41 4.87
C LEU A 74 -9.23 -12.44 5.60
N ARG A 75 -9.35 -11.82 6.77
CA ARG A 75 -10.62 -11.72 7.50
C ARG A 75 -11.53 -10.63 6.91
N GLN A 76 -10.95 -9.55 6.41
CA GLN A 76 -11.67 -8.38 5.91
C GLN A 76 -11.29 -8.03 4.45
N PRO A 77 -11.44 -8.96 3.48
CA PRO A 77 -10.96 -8.75 2.12
C PRO A 77 -11.65 -7.59 1.40
N ALA A 78 -12.94 -7.35 1.68
CA ALA A 78 -13.70 -6.26 1.09
C ALA A 78 -13.15 -4.89 1.52
N VAL A 79 -12.85 -4.71 2.82
CA VAL A 79 -12.31 -3.47 3.37
C VAL A 79 -10.93 -3.17 2.79
N VAL A 80 -10.06 -4.19 2.70
CA VAL A 80 -8.71 -4.01 2.13
C VAL A 80 -8.74 -3.62 0.66
N ARG A 81 -9.65 -4.22 -0.13
CA ARG A 81 -9.86 -3.84 -1.53
C ARG A 81 -10.44 -2.42 -1.66
N GLU A 82 -11.31 -2.01 -0.75
CA GLU A 82 -11.86 -0.65 -0.70
C GLU A 82 -10.78 0.40 -0.37
N LEU A 83 -9.91 0.10 0.62
CA LEU A 83 -8.74 0.93 0.93
C LEU A 83 -7.80 1.04 -0.27
N TYR A 84 -7.52 -0.07 -0.95
CA TYR A 84 -6.68 -0.08 -2.15
C TYR A 84 -7.30 0.76 -3.27
N GLY A 85 -8.59 0.57 -3.54
CA GLY A 85 -9.34 1.36 -4.52
C GLY A 85 -9.31 2.85 -4.22
N THR A 86 -9.50 3.24 -2.96
CA THR A 86 -9.41 4.63 -2.52
C THR A 86 -8.03 5.23 -2.80
N ALA A 87 -6.96 4.46 -2.54
CA ALA A 87 -5.59 4.91 -2.81
C ALA A 87 -5.28 5.01 -4.32
N VAL A 88 -5.80 4.08 -5.13
CA VAL A 88 -5.70 4.14 -6.60
C VAL A 88 -6.41 5.37 -7.14
N GLU A 89 -7.67 5.59 -6.74
CA GLU A 89 -8.46 6.73 -7.19
C GLU A 89 -7.81 8.07 -6.83
N ALA A 90 -7.24 8.19 -5.64
CA ALA A 90 -6.55 9.40 -5.20
C ALA A 90 -5.35 9.75 -6.10
N ILE A 91 -4.61 8.72 -6.58
CA ILE A 91 -3.43 8.91 -7.44
C ILE A 91 -3.83 9.13 -8.90
N GLU A 92 -4.81 8.40 -9.42
CA GLU A 92 -5.21 8.51 -10.83
C GLU A 92 -5.90 9.84 -11.17
N ARG A 93 -6.65 10.42 -10.22
CA ARG A 93 -7.32 11.71 -10.39
C ARG A 93 -6.33 12.87 -10.55
N GLU A 94 -5.07 12.72 -10.14
CA GLU A 94 -4.02 13.76 -10.27
C GLU A 94 -3.50 13.91 -11.71
N TRP A 95 -3.30 12.80 -12.43
CA TRP A 95 -2.58 12.78 -13.71
C TRP A 95 -3.20 13.65 -14.81
N LYS A 96 -4.49 14.00 -14.69
CA LYS A 96 -5.21 14.78 -15.68
C LYS A 96 -5.11 16.30 -15.46
N ALA A 97 -4.79 16.77 -14.26
CA ALA A 97 -4.88 18.19 -13.89
C ALA A 97 -3.54 18.94 -13.93
N TYR A 98 -2.41 18.28 -13.67
CA TYR A 98 -1.15 18.96 -13.30
C TYR A 98 -0.26 19.41 -14.49
N ARG A 99 -0.38 18.81 -15.68
CA ARG A 99 0.69 18.87 -16.70
C ARG A 99 0.82 20.12 -17.58
N TYR A 100 -0.04 21.14 -17.43
CA TYR A 100 -0.12 22.24 -18.43
C TYR A 100 0.01 23.67 -17.91
N PHE A 101 0.10 23.89 -16.59
CA PHE A 101 0.12 25.25 -16.05
C PHE A 101 1.55 25.71 -15.73
N ARG A 102 1.92 26.89 -16.25
CA ARG A 102 3.25 27.51 -16.03
C ARG A 102 3.18 28.85 -15.29
N SER A 103 2.00 29.46 -15.20
CA SER A 103 1.80 30.69 -14.43
C SER A 103 1.38 30.38 -12.98
N PRO A 104 1.72 31.25 -12.01
CA PRO A 104 1.29 31.09 -10.62
C PRO A 104 -0.23 30.97 -10.45
N ASP A 105 -1.01 31.67 -11.28
CA ASP A 105 -2.48 31.60 -11.24
C ASP A 105 -3.01 30.23 -11.70
N GLY A 106 -2.44 29.70 -12.79
CA GLY A 106 -2.77 28.36 -13.27
C GLY A 106 -2.37 27.27 -12.28
N ILE A 107 -1.18 27.37 -11.67
CA ILE A 107 -0.71 26.44 -10.63
C ILE A 107 -1.62 26.48 -9.41
N LEU A 108 -1.99 27.68 -8.96
CA LEU A 108 -2.90 27.85 -7.83
C LEU A 108 -4.25 27.19 -8.10
N TYR A 109 -4.87 27.50 -9.25
CA TYR A 109 -6.16 26.98 -9.64
C TYR A 109 -6.14 25.44 -9.71
N SER A 110 -5.18 24.87 -10.44
CA SER A 110 -5.08 23.43 -10.61
C SER A 110 -4.77 22.71 -9.30
N SER A 111 -3.86 23.26 -8.47
CA SER A 111 -3.50 22.64 -7.21
C SER A 111 -4.65 22.69 -6.20
N ALA A 112 -5.48 23.74 -6.22
CA ALA A 112 -6.68 23.82 -5.40
C ALA A 112 -7.75 22.80 -5.83
N GLU A 113 -7.97 22.62 -7.13
CA GLU A 113 -8.88 21.57 -7.63
C GLU A 113 -8.40 20.16 -7.24
N VAL A 114 -7.11 19.87 -7.41
CA VAL A 114 -6.54 18.58 -7.00
C VAL A 114 -6.66 18.40 -5.50
N LEU A 115 -6.40 19.43 -4.70
CA LEU A 115 -6.56 19.37 -3.25
C LEU A 115 -8.02 19.09 -2.86
N GLU A 116 -9.02 19.71 -3.49
CA GLU A 116 -10.45 19.41 -3.26
C GLU A 116 -10.77 17.92 -3.52
N LEU A 117 -10.22 17.35 -4.61
CA LEU A 117 -10.37 15.92 -4.92
C LEU A 117 -9.70 15.03 -3.88
N LEU A 118 -8.46 15.35 -3.48
CA LEU A 118 -7.71 14.60 -2.47
C LEU A 118 -8.38 14.66 -1.10
N MET A 119 -8.98 15.79 -0.73
CA MET A 119 -9.76 15.91 0.51
C MET A 119 -10.96 14.95 0.52
N THR A 120 -11.59 14.73 -0.63
CA THR A 120 -12.65 13.72 -0.76
C THR A 120 -12.09 12.31 -0.53
N SER A 121 -10.95 11.98 -1.14
CA SER A 121 -10.28 10.68 -0.94
C SER A 121 -9.83 10.45 0.51
N LEU A 122 -9.30 11.49 1.18
CA LEU A 122 -8.93 11.43 2.60
C LEU A 122 -10.15 11.24 3.50
N ALA A 123 -11.28 11.88 3.19
CA ALA A 123 -12.52 11.69 3.93
C ALA A 123 -13.04 10.25 3.79
N SER A 124 -13.03 9.69 2.57
CA SER A 124 -13.35 8.28 2.33
C SER A 124 -12.43 7.35 3.11
N LEU A 125 -11.12 7.61 3.09
CA LEU A 125 -10.13 6.82 3.82
C LEU A 125 -10.41 6.83 5.34
N ARG A 126 -10.74 8.00 5.89
CA ARG A 126 -11.12 8.13 7.30
C ARG A 126 -12.37 7.35 7.64
N VAL A 127 -13.43 7.47 6.83
CA VAL A 127 -14.68 6.73 7.06
C VAL A 127 -14.45 5.22 7.06
N ILE A 128 -13.67 4.70 6.11
CA ILE A 128 -13.33 3.28 6.04
C ILE A 128 -12.55 2.87 7.29
N SER A 129 -11.53 3.65 7.66
CA SER A 129 -10.67 3.38 8.82
C SER A 129 -11.46 3.37 10.13
N ASP A 130 -12.28 4.41 10.39
CA ASP A 130 -13.06 4.54 11.61
C ASP A 130 -14.11 3.41 11.76
N THR A 131 -14.73 3.01 10.64
CA THR A 131 -15.74 1.95 10.62
C THR A 131 -15.12 0.57 10.82
N SER A 132 -13.92 0.35 10.29
CA SER A 132 -13.26 -0.96 10.28
C SER A 132 -12.22 -1.16 11.37
N ALA A 133 -11.84 -0.12 12.12
CA ALA A 133 -10.77 -0.17 13.13
C ALA A 133 -10.91 -1.33 14.12
N LYS A 134 -12.14 -1.66 14.54
CA LYS A 134 -12.41 -2.75 15.51
C LYS A 134 -12.44 -4.13 14.89
N LEU A 135 -12.40 -4.24 13.56
CA LEU A 135 -12.39 -5.50 12.81
C LEU A 135 -10.97 -6.06 12.66
N PHE A 136 -9.96 -5.22 12.87
CA PHE A 136 -8.54 -5.55 12.75
C PHE A 136 -7.91 -5.81 14.11
N GLU A 137 -6.98 -6.77 14.17
CA GLU A 137 -6.27 -7.16 15.40
C GLU A 137 -4.76 -6.88 15.32
N SER A 138 -4.22 -6.71 14.12
CA SER A 138 -2.80 -6.52 13.88
C SER A 138 -2.33 -5.14 14.32
N GLY A 139 -1.08 -5.09 14.79
CA GLY A 139 -0.43 -3.82 15.12
C GLY A 139 -0.39 -2.85 13.94
N GLY A 140 -0.23 -3.35 12.71
CA GLY A 140 -0.18 -2.51 11.51
C GLY A 140 -1.49 -1.78 11.23
N PHE A 141 -2.62 -2.48 11.20
CA PHE A 141 -3.90 -1.80 11.02
C PHE A 141 -4.29 -0.95 12.23
N SER A 142 -3.93 -1.37 13.45
CA SER A 142 -4.17 -0.56 14.65
C SER A 142 -3.44 0.79 14.59
N THR A 143 -2.13 0.78 14.29
CA THR A 143 -1.33 1.99 14.13
C THR A 143 -1.78 2.83 12.93
N PHE A 144 -2.13 2.18 11.82
CA PHE A 144 -2.69 2.86 10.65
C PHE A 144 -3.99 3.61 10.99
N SER A 145 -4.93 2.94 11.66
CA SER A 145 -6.21 3.55 12.03
C SER A 145 -6.05 4.67 13.06
N GLU A 146 -5.18 4.49 14.06
CA GLU A 146 -4.89 5.54 15.05
C GLU A 146 -4.25 6.78 14.41
N MET A 147 -3.30 6.59 13.49
CA MET A 147 -2.72 7.69 12.72
C MET A 147 -3.80 8.41 11.91
N ILE A 148 -4.67 7.70 11.18
CA ILE A 148 -5.74 8.32 10.39
C ILE A 148 -6.69 9.12 11.27
N ALA A 149 -7.10 8.57 12.41
CA ALA A 149 -7.99 9.25 13.34
C ALA A 149 -7.37 10.51 13.95
N THR A 150 -6.05 10.51 14.16
CA THR A 150 -5.31 11.64 14.76
C THR A 150 -4.97 12.72 13.73
N ASP A 151 -4.45 12.33 12.56
CA ASP A 151 -3.95 13.26 11.54
C ASP A 151 -5.08 13.85 10.69
N LEU A 152 -6.23 13.17 10.57
CA LEU A 152 -7.36 13.58 9.73
C LEU A 152 -8.61 13.91 10.56
N ASP A 153 -8.49 14.68 11.64
CA ASP A 153 -9.64 15.06 12.47
C ASP A 153 -10.60 16.07 11.78
N ASP A 154 -11.74 16.34 12.43
CA ASP A 154 -12.76 17.27 11.88
C ASP A 154 -12.26 18.73 11.83
N GLU A 155 -11.25 19.08 12.63
CA GLU A 155 -10.65 20.42 12.60
C GLU A 155 -9.74 20.59 11.38
N TYR A 156 -8.99 19.56 11.01
CA TYR A 156 -8.18 19.49 9.80
C TYR A 156 -9.06 19.70 8.56
N PHE A 157 -10.12 18.91 8.38
CA PHE A 157 -11.02 19.04 7.22
C PHE A 157 -11.63 20.43 7.12
N ARG A 158 -12.14 20.99 8.22
CA ARG A 158 -12.70 22.35 8.24
C ARG A 158 -11.67 23.43 7.89
N THR A 159 -10.44 23.27 8.37
CA THR A 159 -9.36 24.23 8.11
C THR A 159 -8.98 24.25 6.64
N VAL A 160 -8.82 23.06 6.02
CA VAL A 160 -8.50 22.97 4.59
C VAL A 160 -9.64 23.52 3.73
N GLU A 161 -10.90 23.21 4.07
CA GLU A 161 -12.07 23.75 3.35
C GLU A 161 -12.14 25.29 3.43
N ASP A 162 -11.94 25.89 4.61
CA ASP A 162 -11.88 27.35 4.76
C ASP A 162 -10.77 27.97 3.91
N HIS A 163 -9.58 27.34 3.88
CA HIS A 163 -8.49 27.80 3.03
C HIS A 163 -8.83 27.72 1.54
N LEU A 164 -9.38 26.59 1.07
CA LEU A 164 -9.81 26.42 -0.32
C LEU A 164 -10.84 27.47 -0.74
N GLN A 165 -11.84 27.78 0.10
CA GLN A 165 -12.82 28.82 -0.22
C GLN A 165 -12.18 30.21 -0.34
N ARG A 166 -11.19 30.53 0.50
CA ARG A 166 -10.47 31.82 0.44
C ARG A 166 -9.61 31.95 -0.81
N LEU A 167 -9.00 30.85 -1.25
CA LEU A 167 -8.09 30.80 -2.40
C LEU A 167 -8.81 30.97 -3.75
N ARG A 168 -10.14 30.88 -3.77
CA ARG A 168 -10.96 31.19 -4.95
C ARG A 168 -10.98 32.68 -5.30
N PHE A 169 -10.50 33.56 -4.41
CA PHE A 169 -10.35 35.01 -4.62
C PHE A 169 -11.57 35.70 -5.27
N ARG A 170 -12.80 35.31 -4.88
CA ARG A 170 -14.05 35.85 -5.46
C ARG A 170 -14.21 37.36 -5.33
N GLN A 171 -13.52 37.99 -4.38
CA GLN A 171 -13.55 39.43 -4.12
C GLN A 171 -12.26 40.15 -4.57
N GLY A 172 -11.46 39.50 -5.41
CA GLY A 172 -10.14 39.99 -5.80
C GLY A 172 -9.03 39.57 -4.84
N VAL A 173 -7.80 39.98 -5.15
CA VAL A 173 -6.59 39.63 -4.41
C VAL A 173 -6.07 40.86 -3.68
N LEU A 174 -5.93 40.80 -2.36
CA LEU A 174 -5.33 41.87 -1.57
C LEU A 174 -3.82 41.63 -1.45
N VAL A 175 -3.02 42.50 -2.02
CA VAL A 175 -1.55 42.40 -2.01
C VAL A 175 -0.96 43.68 -1.43
N SER A 176 0.04 43.56 -0.58
CA SER A 176 0.92 44.67 -0.21
C SER A 176 2.26 44.53 -0.91
N ALA A 177 2.90 45.64 -1.27
CA ALA A 177 4.26 45.67 -1.79
C ALA A 177 5.03 46.83 -1.12
N GLY A 178 6.35 46.69 -1.03
CA GLY A 178 7.27 47.79 -0.73
C GLY A 178 7.63 48.58 -2.00
N LEU A 179 8.18 49.78 -1.82
CA LEU A 179 8.74 50.59 -2.91
C LEU A 179 10.24 50.38 -3.01
N GLY A 180 10.69 49.88 -4.16
CA GLY A 180 12.10 49.72 -4.51
C GLY A 180 12.65 50.90 -5.31
N VAL A 181 13.82 50.69 -5.92
CA VAL A 181 14.49 51.69 -6.76
C VAL A 181 13.57 52.09 -7.93
N GLY A 182 13.41 53.40 -8.15
CA GLY A 182 12.55 53.93 -9.21
C GLY A 182 11.04 53.76 -8.95
N ASN A 183 10.62 53.58 -7.69
CA ASN A 183 9.24 53.32 -7.27
C ASN A 183 8.64 52.02 -7.84
N ALA A 184 9.49 51.08 -8.27
CA ALA A 184 9.05 49.74 -8.65
C ALA A 184 8.58 48.97 -7.40
N GLY A 185 7.52 48.19 -7.52
CA GLY A 185 7.05 47.35 -6.42
C GLY A 185 8.03 46.19 -6.13
N VAL A 186 8.32 45.98 -4.85
CA VAL A 186 9.14 44.87 -4.33
C VAL A 186 8.43 44.19 -3.15
N ASP A 187 8.88 43.01 -2.74
CA ASP A 187 8.36 42.31 -1.55
C ASP A 187 6.82 42.15 -1.53
N TYR A 188 6.27 41.63 -2.63
CA TYR A 188 4.83 41.37 -2.75
C TYR A 188 4.39 40.31 -1.72
N VAL A 189 3.39 40.66 -0.92
CA VAL A 189 2.82 39.78 0.12
C VAL A 189 1.32 39.71 -0.04
N LEU A 190 0.79 38.50 -0.19
CA LEU A 190 -0.64 38.23 -0.12
C LEU A 190 -1.17 38.54 1.29
N ARG A 191 -2.18 39.39 1.37
CA ARG A 191 -2.83 39.77 2.63
C ARG A 191 -4.19 39.11 2.73
N ARG A 192 -4.56 38.79 3.97
CA ARG A 192 -5.93 38.38 4.27
C ARG A 192 -6.83 39.60 4.12
N PRO A 193 -7.92 39.52 3.34
CA PRO A 193 -8.96 40.54 3.36
C PRO A 193 -9.42 40.75 4.80
N HIS A 194 -9.75 41.97 5.18
CA HIS A 194 -10.32 42.21 6.50
C HIS A 194 -11.65 41.45 6.58
N ASP A 195 -11.79 40.57 7.57
CA ASP A 195 -13.07 39.92 7.85
C ASP A 195 -14.10 41.02 8.06
N ASN A 196 -15.05 41.11 7.14
CA ASN A 196 -16.07 42.15 7.12
C ASN A 196 -17.16 41.87 8.18
N ARG A 197 -16.74 41.53 9.41
CA ARG A 197 -17.58 41.55 10.62
C ARG A 197 -17.79 42.99 11.11
N GLN A 198 -17.78 43.97 10.22
CA GLN A 198 -18.16 45.33 10.54
C GLN A 198 -19.67 45.43 10.40
N THR A 199 -20.33 45.81 11.50
CA THR A 199 -21.76 46.14 11.47
C THR A 199 -21.99 47.31 10.50
N LEU A 200 -23.16 47.35 9.83
CA LEU A 200 -23.50 48.42 8.86
C LEU A 200 -23.23 49.83 9.41
N LEU A 201 -23.39 50.03 10.71
CA LEU A 201 -23.08 51.27 11.42
C LEU A 201 -21.58 51.63 11.38
N GLN A 202 -20.67 50.67 11.53
CA GLN A 202 -19.22 50.90 11.46
C GLN A 202 -18.75 51.27 10.05
N ARG A 203 -19.47 50.85 8.99
CA ARG A 203 -19.21 51.29 7.60
C ARG A 203 -19.59 52.74 7.34
N VAL A 204 -20.59 53.28 8.05
CA VAL A 204 -21.08 54.66 7.86
C VAL A 204 -20.28 55.68 8.67
N PHE A 205 -19.70 55.28 9.82
CA PHE A 205 -18.91 56.18 10.69
C PHE A 205 -17.39 56.12 10.47
N ARG A 206 -16.91 55.38 9.47
CA ARG A 206 -15.46 55.30 9.18
C ARG A 206 -15.05 56.53 8.38
N ALA A 207 -14.11 57.31 8.90
CA ALA A 207 -13.44 58.36 8.13
C ALA A 207 -12.82 57.71 6.88
N GLU A 208 -13.19 58.23 5.70
CA GLU A 208 -12.64 57.77 4.43
C GLU A 208 -11.12 57.83 4.50
N THR A 209 -10.48 56.67 4.37
CA THR A 209 -9.04 56.62 4.16
C THR A 209 -8.83 56.91 2.69
N ASP A 210 -7.97 57.87 2.35
CA ASP A 210 -7.67 58.22 0.96
C ASP A 210 -7.28 56.95 0.18
N SER A 211 -8.19 56.49 -0.67
CA SER A 211 -7.98 55.31 -1.51
C SER A 211 -7.93 55.76 -2.96
N TYR A 212 -6.83 55.47 -3.64
CA TYR A 212 -6.70 55.67 -5.06
C TYR A 212 -7.23 54.43 -5.80
N SER A 213 -8.15 54.64 -6.74
CA SER A 213 -8.66 53.59 -7.62
C SER A 213 -8.18 53.84 -9.03
N LEU A 214 -7.59 52.82 -9.65
CA LEU A 214 -7.22 52.82 -11.06
C LEU A 214 -8.06 51.74 -11.76
N GLN A 215 -8.80 52.14 -12.79
CA GLN A 215 -9.55 51.22 -13.64
C GLN A 215 -8.83 51.09 -14.98
N ILE A 216 -8.55 49.85 -15.38
CA ILE A 216 -7.96 49.53 -16.67
C ILE A 216 -9.11 49.36 -17.67
N ASP A 217 -8.98 49.93 -18.87
CA ASP A 217 -9.96 49.77 -19.94
C ASP A 217 -9.94 48.34 -20.49
N ASP A 218 -11.10 47.79 -20.86
CA ASP A 218 -11.23 46.43 -21.38
C ASP A 218 -10.41 46.18 -22.66
N HIS A 219 -10.07 47.23 -23.42
CA HIS A 219 -9.27 47.15 -24.64
C HIS A 219 -7.77 47.41 -24.42
N ASP A 220 -7.34 47.75 -23.19
CA ASP A 220 -5.92 47.92 -22.86
C ASP A 220 -5.28 46.57 -22.50
N GLU A 221 -4.78 45.89 -23.53
CA GLU A 221 -4.06 44.63 -23.38
C GLU A 221 -2.83 44.77 -22.49
N SER A 222 -2.10 45.88 -22.60
CA SER A 222 -0.84 46.11 -21.89
C SER A 222 -1.06 46.34 -20.39
N GLY A 223 -2.09 47.12 -20.03
CA GLY A 223 -2.52 47.32 -18.65
C GLY A 223 -3.03 46.02 -18.03
N THR A 224 -3.83 45.27 -18.78
CA THR A 224 -4.34 43.95 -18.33
C THR A 224 -3.20 42.98 -18.05
N GLN A 225 -2.20 42.93 -18.92
CA GLN A 225 -1.00 42.12 -18.71
C GLN A 225 -0.21 42.56 -17.47
N ALA A 226 0.02 43.86 -17.29
CA ALA A 226 0.73 44.38 -16.13
C ALA A 226 0.00 44.08 -14.80
N LEU A 227 -1.33 44.16 -14.78
CA LEU A 227 -2.14 43.78 -13.62
C LEU A 227 -2.06 42.28 -13.33
N SER A 228 -2.05 41.45 -14.38
CA SER A 228 -1.87 40.00 -14.26
C SER A 228 -0.52 39.65 -13.65
N GLU A 229 0.57 40.28 -14.11
CA GLU A 229 1.91 40.07 -13.55
C GLU A 229 2.00 40.46 -12.07
N LEU A 230 1.34 41.56 -11.66
CA LEU A 230 1.26 41.97 -10.26
C LEU A 230 0.50 40.95 -9.41
N ARG A 231 -0.62 40.44 -9.93
CA ARG A 231 -1.39 39.37 -9.29
C ARG A 231 -0.55 38.11 -9.13
N GLU A 232 0.12 37.68 -10.20
CA GLU A 232 0.98 36.49 -10.21
C GLU A 232 2.08 36.56 -9.15
N ARG A 233 2.77 37.71 -9.03
CA ARG A 233 3.77 37.94 -7.97
C ARG A 233 3.16 37.85 -6.58
N GLY A 234 1.97 38.42 -6.39
CA GLY A 234 1.26 38.40 -5.12
C GLY A 234 0.84 36.99 -4.66
N ILE A 235 0.42 36.13 -5.59
CA ILE A 235 -0.08 34.77 -5.27
C ILE A 235 0.99 33.68 -5.32
N ASN A 236 2.18 33.96 -5.85
CA ASN A 236 3.21 32.93 -6.09
C ASN A 236 3.55 32.08 -4.84
N LEU A 237 3.66 32.71 -3.67
CA LEU A 237 3.94 31.97 -2.42
C LEU A 237 2.84 30.98 -2.06
N VAL A 238 1.58 31.38 -2.22
CA VAL A 238 0.44 30.51 -1.87
C VAL A 238 0.22 29.42 -2.92
N ALA A 239 0.45 29.73 -4.19
CA ALA A 239 0.43 28.75 -5.28
C ALA A 239 1.44 27.62 -5.00
N ASN A 240 2.68 27.98 -4.65
CA ASN A 240 3.71 26.99 -4.29
C ASN A 240 3.34 26.19 -3.02
N ALA A 241 2.80 26.84 -1.98
CA ALA A 241 2.42 26.15 -0.76
C ALA A 241 1.31 25.10 -0.97
N ILE A 242 0.31 25.41 -1.80
CA ILE A 242 -0.77 24.46 -2.12
C ILE A 242 -0.23 23.34 -2.99
N ALA A 243 0.58 23.64 -4.02
CA ALA A 243 1.21 22.61 -4.84
C ALA A 243 2.01 21.61 -3.98
N GLN A 244 2.82 22.09 -3.05
CA GLN A 244 3.56 21.24 -2.11
C GLN A 244 2.65 20.44 -1.17
N SER A 245 1.53 21.04 -0.73
CA SER A 245 0.56 20.34 0.13
C SER A 245 -0.12 19.19 -0.62
N THR A 246 -0.50 19.44 -1.88
CA THR A 246 -1.04 18.44 -2.80
C THR A 246 -0.02 17.31 -3.02
N ASP A 247 1.24 17.65 -3.33
CA ASP A 247 2.33 16.67 -3.49
C ASP A 247 2.54 15.83 -2.22
N HIS A 248 2.43 16.44 -1.03
CA HIS A 248 2.58 15.72 0.24
C HIS A 248 1.46 14.69 0.46
N ILE A 249 0.20 15.05 0.17
CA ILE A 249 -0.93 14.12 0.31
C ILE A 249 -0.81 12.97 -0.70
N ILE A 250 -0.43 13.26 -1.95
CA ILE A 250 -0.14 12.23 -2.96
C ILE A 250 1.02 11.34 -2.51
N GLY A 251 2.04 11.95 -1.93
CA GLY A 251 3.20 11.27 -1.35
C GLY A 251 2.83 10.30 -0.22
N PHE A 252 1.68 10.47 0.44
CA PHE A 252 1.12 9.49 1.37
C PHE A 252 0.34 8.37 0.65
N PHE A 253 -0.48 8.68 -0.35
CA PHE A 253 -1.24 7.66 -1.08
C PHE A 253 -0.36 6.69 -1.86
N ARG A 254 0.80 7.13 -2.38
CA ARG A 254 1.75 6.28 -3.12
C ARG A 254 2.25 5.05 -2.31
N PRO A 255 2.89 5.22 -1.13
CA PRO A 255 3.29 4.08 -0.30
C PRO A 255 2.08 3.30 0.21
N LEU A 256 0.97 3.96 0.56
CA LEU A 256 -0.27 3.25 0.96
C LEU A 256 -0.76 2.29 -0.14
N ARG A 257 -0.84 2.76 -1.40
CA ARG A 257 -1.21 1.95 -2.55
C ARG A 257 -0.24 0.78 -2.74
N ALA A 258 1.07 1.03 -2.65
CA ALA A 258 2.08 -0.02 -2.79
C ALA A 258 1.92 -1.11 -1.73
N GLU A 259 1.81 -0.74 -0.47
CA GLU A 259 1.70 -1.72 0.61
C GLU A 259 0.38 -2.50 0.55
N LEU A 260 -0.74 -1.84 0.22
CA LEU A 260 -2.02 -2.50 0.01
C LEU A 260 -2.04 -3.39 -1.24
N ALA A 261 -1.33 -3.03 -2.31
CA ALA A 261 -1.25 -3.82 -3.54
C ALA A 261 -0.66 -5.21 -3.26
N PHE A 262 0.36 -5.31 -2.40
CA PHE A 262 0.90 -6.59 -1.98
C PHE A 262 -0.18 -7.47 -1.33
N TYR A 263 -0.96 -6.91 -0.39
CA TYR A 263 -2.00 -7.64 0.30
C TYR A 263 -3.17 -8.00 -0.60
N VAL A 264 -3.60 -7.11 -1.51
CA VAL A 264 -4.58 -7.44 -2.55
C VAL A 264 -4.09 -8.61 -3.42
N GLY A 265 -2.81 -8.62 -3.78
CA GLY A 265 -2.20 -9.75 -4.47
C GLY A 265 -2.28 -11.05 -3.68
N CYS A 266 -2.03 -11.00 -2.37
CA CYS A 266 -2.20 -12.15 -1.49
C CYS A 266 -3.66 -12.62 -1.40
N LEU A 267 -4.64 -11.69 -1.37
CA LEU A 267 -6.07 -12.04 -1.37
C LEU A 267 -6.46 -12.79 -2.64
N ASN A 268 -6.02 -12.29 -3.80
CA ASN A 268 -6.29 -12.93 -5.10
C ASN A 268 -5.69 -14.35 -5.14
N LEU A 269 -4.43 -14.50 -4.73
CA LEU A 269 -3.78 -15.80 -4.65
C LEU A 269 -4.49 -16.75 -3.67
N HIS A 270 -4.86 -16.25 -2.50
CA HIS A 270 -5.59 -17.02 -1.49
C HIS A 270 -6.93 -17.52 -2.04
N GLU A 271 -7.72 -16.67 -2.68
CA GLU A 271 -9.00 -17.06 -3.27
C GLU A 271 -8.84 -18.15 -4.33
N ARG A 272 -7.83 -18.06 -5.20
CA ARG A 272 -7.57 -19.05 -6.26
C ARG A 272 -7.12 -20.40 -5.69
N LEU A 273 -6.25 -20.41 -4.68
CA LEU A 273 -5.80 -21.64 -4.02
C LEU A 273 -6.90 -22.26 -3.15
N SER A 274 -7.65 -21.45 -2.41
CA SER A 274 -8.80 -21.89 -1.60
C SER A 274 -9.93 -22.47 -2.46
N ALA A 275 -10.19 -21.91 -3.65
CA ALA A 275 -11.16 -22.46 -4.60
C ALA A 275 -10.78 -23.86 -5.10
N LYS A 276 -9.47 -24.19 -5.12
CA LYS A 276 -8.96 -25.53 -5.40
C LYS A 276 -8.90 -26.42 -4.15
N ALA A 277 -9.33 -25.93 -3.00
CA ALA A 277 -9.23 -26.61 -1.70
C ALA A 277 -7.79 -27.02 -1.33
N GLU A 278 -6.81 -26.21 -1.74
CA GLU A 278 -5.42 -26.42 -1.32
C GLU A 278 -5.23 -26.04 0.16
N PRO A 279 -4.36 -26.76 0.90
CA PRO A 279 -4.11 -26.48 2.31
C PRO A 279 -3.28 -25.21 2.47
N LEU A 280 -3.79 -24.26 3.24
CA LEU A 280 -3.14 -22.97 3.47
C LEU A 280 -2.94 -22.72 4.97
N CYS A 281 -1.95 -21.90 5.31
CA CYS A 281 -1.59 -21.60 6.69
C CYS A 281 -0.61 -20.41 6.79
N PHE A 282 -0.32 -20.00 8.02
CA PHE A 282 0.80 -19.13 8.33
C PHE A 282 2.01 -19.94 8.80
N PRO A 283 3.20 -19.74 8.19
CA PRO A 283 4.43 -20.33 8.70
C PRO A 283 4.75 -19.87 10.10
N VAL A 284 5.34 -20.76 10.89
CA VAL A 284 5.99 -20.40 12.15
C VAL A 284 7.45 -20.10 11.84
N PRO A 285 7.88 -18.83 11.82
CA PRO A 285 9.27 -18.50 11.55
C PRO A 285 10.11 -18.93 12.76
N ALA A 286 11.23 -19.58 12.48
CA ALA A 286 12.17 -20.01 13.49
C ALA A 286 13.38 -19.05 13.52
N GLU A 287 14.00 -18.92 14.70
CA GLU A 287 15.20 -18.09 14.85
C GLU A 287 16.29 -18.50 13.86
N PRO A 288 17.07 -17.53 13.34
CA PRO A 288 18.22 -17.85 12.51
C PRO A 288 19.09 -18.90 13.19
N ARG A 289 19.50 -19.94 12.43
CA ARG A 289 20.37 -21.06 12.88
C ARG A 289 19.70 -22.10 13.79
N SER A 290 18.39 -22.05 14.00
CA SER A 290 17.67 -23.05 14.82
C SER A 290 17.47 -24.41 14.12
N SER A 291 17.90 -24.58 12.86
CA SER A 291 17.78 -25.80 12.04
C SER A 291 16.38 -26.45 12.08
N GLN A 292 15.33 -25.62 12.09
CA GLN A 292 13.94 -26.08 12.02
C GLN A 292 13.42 -25.94 10.59
N LEU A 293 12.96 -27.04 10.02
CA LEU A 293 12.37 -27.10 8.69
C LEU A 293 11.46 -28.33 8.64
N SER A 294 10.19 -28.11 8.93
CA SER A 294 9.16 -29.14 8.90
C SER A 294 7.94 -28.64 8.15
N ALA A 295 7.36 -29.49 7.31
CA ALA A 295 6.10 -29.21 6.62
C ALA A 295 5.29 -30.51 6.47
N THR A 296 3.97 -30.36 6.37
CA THR A 296 3.04 -31.44 6.08
C THR A 296 2.22 -31.04 4.87
N ASP A 297 2.02 -31.96 3.93
CA ASP A 297 1.31 -31.73 2.68
C ASP A 297 1.87 -30.52 1.89
N LEU A 298 3.21 -30.35 1.88
CA LEU A 298 3.89 -29.27 1.16
C LEU A 298 3.77 -29.49 -0.35
N TYR A 299 3.24 -28.50 -1.06
CA TYR A 299 3.06 -28.53 -2.51
C TYR A 299 3.64 -27.27 -3.16
N ASP A 300 3.89 -27.36 -4.47
CA ASP A 300 4.29 -26.23 -5.29
C ASP A 300 3.03 -25.44 -5.72
N PRO A 301 2.90 -24.16 -5.32
CA PRO A 301 1.72 -23.36 -5.64
C PRO A 301 1.61 -23.04 -7.13
N SER A 302 2.72 -22.78 -7.84
CA SER A 302 2.73 -22.47 -9.27
C SER A 302 2.29 -23.67 -10.11
N LEU A 303 2.76 -24.87 -9.74
CA LEU A 303 2.32 -26.12 -10.33
C LEU A 303 0.82 -26.35 -10.08
N SER A 304 0.35 -26.18 -8.83
CA SER A 304 -1.07 -26.34 -8.50
C SER A 304 -1.95 -25.41 -9.35
N LEU A 305 -1.55 -24.15 -9.52
CA LEU A 305 -2.29 -23.16 -10.30
C LEU A 305 -2.37 -23.50 -11.80
N THR A 306 -1.40 -24.23 -12.33
CA THR A 306 -1.38 -24.68 -13.74
C THR A 306 -2.16 -25.97 -13.95
N LEU A 307 -2.17 -26.85 -12.95
CA LEU A 307 -2.92 -28.10 -13.00
C LEU A 307 -4.43 -27.86 -12.88
N ARG A 308 -5.23 -28.73 -13.52
CA ARG A 308 -6.68 -28.77 -13.29
C ARG A 308 -7.00 -29.29 -11.90
N GLU A 309 -6.37 -30.41 -11.54
CA GLU A 309 -6.50 -31.03 -10.22
C GLU A 309 -5.55 -30.38 -9.21
N ARG A 310 -5.68 -30.79 -7.93
CA ARG A 310 -4.77 -30.35 -6.86
C ARG A 310 -3.39 -30.94 -7.04
N ALA A 311 -2.37 -30.21 -6.61
CA ALA A 311 -1.04 -30.77 -6.49
C ALA A 311 -0.99 -31.77 -5.33
N ILE A 312 -0.22 -32.85 -5.49
CA ILE A 312 -0.01 -33.81 -4.40
C ILE A 312 1.07 -33.23 -3.49
N GLY A 313 0.71 -32.95 -2.24
CA GLY A 313 1.67 -32.48 -1.25
C GLY A 313 2.57 -33.59 -0.71
N ASN A 314 3.69 -33.17 -0.13
CA ASN A 314 4.70 -34.04 0.45
C ASN A 314 5.03 -33.60 1.87
N ASP A 315 5.25 -34.56 2.77
CA ASP A 315 5.70 -34.26 4.12
C ASP A 315 7.21 -34.09 4.16
N LEU A 316 7.67 -33.02 4.81
CA LEU A 316 9.08 -32.73 5.03
C LEU A 316 9.36 -32.75 6.54
N ALA A 317 10.20 -33.68 6.99
CA ALA A 317 10.68 -33.74 8.36
C ALA A 317 12.20 -33.53 8.39
N ALA A 318 12.64 -32.27 8.33
CA ALA A 318 14.05 -31.88 8.25
C ALA A 318 14.58 -31.15 9.50
N ASP A 319 13.81 -31.12 10.59
CA ASP A 319 14.26 -30.56 11.88
C ASP A 319 15.57 -31.21 12.36
N GLY A 320 16.54 -30.37 12.71
CA GLY A 320 17.87 -30.77 13.17
C GLY A 320 18.76 -31.39 12.10
N LYS A 321 18.30 -31.48 10.84
CA LYS A 321 19.07 -32.05 9.72
C LYS A 321 19.76 -30.93 8.94
N SER A 322 21.04 -31.14 8.62
CA SER A 322 21.82 -30.23 7.78
C SER A 322 21.78 -30.56 6.30
N LEU A 323 21.40 -31.80 5.94
CA LEU A 323 21.35 -32.29 4.56
C LEU A 323 20.21 -33.30 4.40
N VAL A 324 19.44 -33.14 3.31
CA VAL A 324 18.44 -34.12 2.85
C VAL A 324 18.84 -34.54 1.44
N VAL A 325 19.09 -35.84 1.24
CA VAL A 325 19.42 -36.40 -0.07
C VAL A 325 18.17 -37.07 -0.64
N ILE A 326 17.66 -36.54 -1.75
CA ILE A 326 16.48 -37.07 -2.45
C ILE A 326 16.96 -37.92 -3.62
N THR A 327 16.68 -39.23 -3.60
CA THR A 327 16.99 -40.17 -4.68
C THR A 327 15.69 -40.73 -5.28
N GLY A 328 15.60 -40.86 -6.60
CA GLY A 328 14.43 -41.41 -7.27
C GLY A 328 14.68 -41.74 -8.74
N ALA A 329 13.83 -42.59 -9.32
CA ALA A 329 13.88 -42.91 -10.74
C ALA A 329 13.40 -41.71 -11.56
N ASN A 330 14.07 -41.42 -12.68
CA ASN A 330 13.85 -40.25 -13.54
C ASN A 330 12.56 -40.35 -14.40
N GLN A 331 11.50 -40.98 -13.87
CA GLN A 331 10.22 -41.14 -14.54
C GLN A 331 9.14 -40.41 -13.73
N GLY A 332 8.89 -39.16 -14.12
CA GLY A 332 7.68 -38.39 -13.78
C GLY A 332 7.26 -38.42 -12.32
N ARG A 333 7.96 -37.67 -11.46
CA ARG A 333 7.49 -37.03 -10.19
C ARG A 333 8.63 -36.41 -9.36
N GLN A 334 9.79 -36.13 -9.95
CA GLN A 334 10.73 -35.15 -9.38
C GLN A 334 10.34 -33.77 -9.90
N VAL A 335 9.42 -33.10 -9.21
CA VAL A 335 9.36 -31.63 -9.29
C VAL A 335 10.58 -31.16 -8.49
N HIS A 336 11.47 -30.47 -9.18
CA HIS A 336 12.84 -30.25 -8.76
C HIS A 336 12.95 -29.49 -7.44
N ALA A 337 13.54 -30.12 -6.41
CA ALA A 337 14.55 -29.41 -5.65
C ALA A 337 15.75 -29.26 -6.61
N SER A 338 16.10 -28.03 -7.00
CA SER A 338 17.20 -27.74 -7.92
C SER A 338 18.55 -27.80 -7.19
N PRO A 339 19.47 -28.73 -7.54
CA PRO A 339 20.89 -28.43 -7.39
C PRO A 339 21.62 -28.76 -8.68
N ARG A 340 21.72 -27.79 -9.60
CA ARG A 340 22.73 -27.82 -10.68
C ARG A 340 23.41 -26.48 -10.89
N GLY A 341 24.09 -26.00 -9.84
CA GLY A 341 25.16 -25.00 -9.96
C GLY A 341 26.52 -25.70 -10.03
N ARG A 342 27.27 -25.47 -11.11
CA ARG A 342 28.62 -26.00 -11.32
C ARG A 342 29.60 -25.52 -10.24
N ARG A 343 30.58 -26.39 -9.94
CA ARG A 343 31.67 -26.21 -8.98
C ARG A 343 32.34 -24.83 -9.03
N GLY A 344 32.36 -24.15 -7.89
CA GLY A 344 33.21 -23.01 -7.52
C GLY A 344 33.13 -22.81 -5.99
N PRO A 345 34.20 -22.41 -5.29
CA PRO A 345 34.24 -22.48 -3.82
C PRO A 345 33.61 -21.23 -3.22
N THR A 346 32.35 -21.32 -2.82
CA THR A 346 31.74 -20.39 -1.88
C THR A 346 30.80 -21.18 -0.98
N ASP A 347 31.33 -21.56 0.19
CA ASP A 347 30.51 -21.90 1.34
C ASP A 347 29.48 -20.78 1.60
N ASP A 348 28.32 -21.17 2.13
CA ASP A 348 27.27 -20.34 2.75
C ASP A 348 25.99 -20.01 1.95
N ALA A 349 25.75 -20.59 0.76
CA ALA A 349 24.55 -20.29 -0.05
C ALA A 349 23.31 -21.18 0.17
N GLY A 350 23.22 -21.93 1.28
CA GLY A 350 22.22 -23.00 1.46
C GLY A 350 21.10 -22.76 2.47
N ARG A 351 20.90 -21.54 3.00
CA ARG A 351 20.08 -21.32 4.22
C ARG A 351 18.72 -20.64 4.05
N ASN A 352 18.31 -20.26 2.86
CA ASN A 352 17.11 -19.43 2.69
C ASN A 352 15.97 -20.16 1.97
N VAL A 353 15.34 -21.11 2.67
CA VAL A 353 13.98 -21.55 2.32
C VAL A 353 13.04 -20.59 3.06
N HIS A 354 12.59 -19.54 2.37
CA HIS A 354 11.74 -18.50 2.94
C HIS A 354 10.27 -18.92 2.95
N PRO A 355 9.61 -18.93 4.12
CA PRO A 355 8.21 -19.23 4.20
C PRO A 355 7.45 -17.94 4.55
N CYS A 356 6.82 -17.31 3.56
CA CYS A 356 5.73 -16.36 3.85
C CYS A 356 4.34 -17.01 3.78
N LEU A 357 4.23 -18.26 3.32
CA LEU A 357 2.93 -18.92 3.10
C LEU A 357 2.94 -20.46 3.30
N LEU A 358 3.62 -21.06 4.29
CA LEU A 358 3.68 -22.54 4.41
C LEU A 358 3.80 -23.09 5.87
N PRO A 359 3.26 -24.28 6.22
CA PRO A 359 2.79 -24.64 7.61
C PRO A 359 3.85 -25.23 8.54
N PRO A 360 3.65 -25.18 9.89
CA PRO A 360 3.13 -26.38 10.59
C PRO A 360 2.15 -26.12 11.76
N ARG A 361 1.39 -27.14 12.15
CA ARG A 361 0.76 -27.23 13.49
C ARG A 361 1.18 -28.47 14.28
N GLN A 362 1.11 -28.28 15.59
CA GLN A 362 1.73 -29.04 16.66
C GLN A 362 1.18 -30.45 16.89
N ARG A 363 2.10 -31.29 17.38
CA ARG A 363 1.92 -32.66 17.86
C ARG A 363 0.93 -32.76 19.02
N LEU A 364 -0.06 -33.64 18.90
CA LEU A 364 -0.64 -34.35 20.05
C LEU A 364 0.09 -35.70 20.22
N ARG A 365 0.59 -35.94 21.44
CA ARG A 365 1.25 -37.18 21.84
C ARG A 365 0.25 -38.35 21.86
N ARG A 366 0.59 -39.39 21.09
CA ARG A 366 0.27 -40.84 21.10
C ARG A 366 0.17 -41.50 22.50
N PRO A 367 -0.11 -42.84 22.65
CA PRO A 367 -0.51 -43.91 21.69
C PRO A 367 -1.67 -44.82 22.23
N LEU A 368 -2.22 -45.83 21.52
CA LEU A 368 -1.75 -47.23 21.54
C LEU A 368 -2.64 -48.17 20.70
N HIS A 369 -1.95 -49.11 20.05
CA HIS A 369 -2.34 -50.43 19.53
C HIS A 369 -3.22 -50.57 18.26
N ALA A 370 -2.53 -50.91 17.17
CA ALA A 370 -3.03 -51.80 16.14
C ALA A 370 -2.40 -53.20 16.33
N LEU A 371 -3.21 -54.25 16.20
CA LEU A 371 -2.84 -55.63 15.85
C LEU A 371 -4.01 -56.23 15.04
N PRO A 372 -3.79 -57.26 14.19
CA PRO A 372 -4.15 -57.26 12.78
C PRO A 372 -5.32 -58.24 12.44
N PRO A 373 -5.72 -58.44 11.17
CA PRO A 373 -6.97 -59.12 10.84
C PRO A 373 -6.82 -60.65 10.85
N ARG A 374 -7.88 -61.37 11.26
CA ARG A 374 -8.04 -62.80 11.02
C ARG A 374 -9.23 -63.05 10.08
N ARG A 375 -8.98 -63.86 9.03
CA ARG A 375 -9.97 -64.48 8.14
C ARG A 375 -10.39 -65.85 8.68
N GLY A 376 -11.60 -66.28 8.30
CA GLY A 376 -12.13 -67.66 8.31
C GLY A 376 -13.28 -67.83 9.29
N ARG A 377 -14.55 -67.73 8.84
CA ARG A 377 -15.44 -68.74 8.21
C ARG A 377 -16.11 -69.72 9.20
N ASP A 378 -17.42 -69.76 9.02
CA ASP A 378 -18.38 -70.85 9.22
C ASP A 378 -19.07 -71.04 10.60
N ASP A 379 -20.38 -70.81 10.53
CA ASP A 379 -21.49 -71.65 10.96
C ASP A 379 -22.20 -71.51 12.33
N GLU A 380 -23.52 -71.51 12.18
CA GLU A 380 -24.60 -72.00 13.06
C GLU A 380 -25.26 -71.12 14.14
N GLN A 381 -26.47 -70.67 13.76
CA GLN A 381 -27.77 -70.94 14.40
C GLN A 381 -28.11 -70.42 15.82
N ARG A 382 -29.28 -69.73 15.83
CA ARG A 382 -30.43 -69.78 16.76
C ARG A 382 -30.54 -68.78 17.92
N GLN A 383 -31.64 -68.01 17.80
CA GLN A 383 -32.78 -67.84 18.73
C GLN A 383 -32.91 -66.57 19.58
N ALA A 384 -34.11 -65.96 19.38
CA ALA A 384 -34.95 -65.18 20.31
C ALA A 384 -34.46 -63.75 20.64
N ARG A 385 -35.21 -62.66 20.48
CA ARG A 385 -36.66 -62.39 20.40
C ARG A 385 -36.93 -61.22 19.47
#